data_AF-A0A8J6YRM6-F1
#
_entry.id   AF-A0A8J6YRM6-F1
#
_cell.length_a   1.000
_cell.length_b   1.000
_cell.length_c   1.000
_cell.angle_alpha   90.00
_cell.angle_beta   90.00
_cell.angle_gamma   90.00
#
_symmetry.space_group_name_H-M   'P 1'
#
loop_
_entity.id
_entity.type
_entity.pdbx_description
1 polymer ?
#
loop_
_entity_poly.entity_id
_entity_poly.type
_entity_poly.pdbx_seq_one_letter_code
_entity_poly.pdbx_strand_id
1 'polypeptide(L)'
;MKRIQTRVMALFLILILLMNGISFILYHLSQQTIDQYDEMLKRFLLYNDISNRSSGLVDELQAYLTDKSLSFYESYLRQKRELAERRQALLTLMDRPAYPIEMKNYSSLIDSLIKESEEVILGFHQEDLYLTSSHYRETQQISGFIQETTLSMINLELSQYHLLYQRMIDRNDALQKMGWSLYGAIFLLGMLLAYAFSNTLTSPIRQLAMAAKRIEQGDLNGENLKVPGRDELSFLTESFNRMRSNLRHMVGEIIKKSELEQELKQQALKNSEMDRLLKEMTLRSLQNQINPHFLFNTLNTLAKSAYVEGAEKTSDLITSVANLLRYTLKEREQKTTVAEEIDHVREYVTIQQARFGTRRIRVSFHLDQELLTEPLPLLTLQPL
;
A
#
# COMPACT_ATOMS: atom_id res chain seq x y z
N MET A 1 15.61 13.24 2.14
CA MET A 1 14.32 12.59 1.85
C MET A 1 14.37 11.66 0.60
N LYS A 2 15.53 11.13 0.20
CA LYS A 2 15.65 10.18 -0.94
C LYS A 2 16.47 8.92 -0.59
N ARG A 3 16.66 8.56 0.69
CA ARG A 3 17.66 7.52 1.03
C ARG A 3 17.12 6.09 0.87
N ILE A 4 15.90 5.78 1.31
CA ILE A 4 15.37 4.39 1.21
C ILE A 4 15.09 3.99 -0.24
N GLN A 5 14.26 4.76 -0.97
CA GLN A 5 13.87 4.41 -2.33
C GLN A 5 15.09 4.26 -3.25
N THR A 6 16.04 5.19 -3.17
CA THR A 6 17.27 5.12 -3.99
C THR A 6 18.14 3.92 -3.62
N ARG A 7 18.25 3.55 -2.32
CA ARG A 7 18.99 2.34 -1.92
C ARG A 7 18.33 1.06 -2.45
N VAL A 8 17.01 0.95 -2.32
CA VAL A 8 16.24 -0.21 -2.79
C VAL A 8 16.35 -0.32 -4.31
N MET A 9 16.13 0.78 -5.02
CA MET A 9 16.20 0.81 -6.48
C MET A 9 17.61 0.49 -6.97
N ALA A 10 18.66 1.00 -6.30
CA ALA A 10 20.04 0.66 -6.60
C ALA A 10 20.34 -0.84 -6.40
N LEU A 11 19.88 -1.44 -5.30
CA LEU A 11 20.08 -2.87 -5.05
C LEU A 11 19.42 -3.75 -6.11
N PHE A 12 18.17 -3.45 -6.49
CA PHE A 12 17.48 -4.16 -7.57
C PHE A 12 18.19 -3.98 -8.91
N LEU A 13 18.64 -2.77 -9.22
CA LEU A 13 19.32 -2.47 -10.48
C LEU A 13 20.68 -3.17 -10.56
N ILE A 14 21.43 -3.24 -9.46
CA ILE A 14 22.67 -4.03 -9.34
C ILE A 14 22.39 -5.52 -9.56
N LEU A 15 21.33 -6.08 -8.97
CA LEU A 15 20.97 -7.49 -9.14
C LEU A 15 20.66 -7.81 -10.62
N ILE A 16 19.88 -6.93 -11.28
CA ILE A 16 19.54 -7.07 -12.69
C ILE A 16 20.79 -6.96 -13.57
N LEU A 17 21.67 -6.00 -13.31
CA LEU A 17 22.93 -5.84 -14.05
C LEU A 17 23.85 -7.04 -13.88
N LEU A 18 23.97 -7.58 -12.66
CA LEU A 18 24.75 -8.79 -12.40
C LEU A 18 24.22 -9.99 -13.18
N MET A 19 22.90 -10.22 -13.13
CA MET A 19 22.28 -11.34 -13.81
C MET A 19 22.42 -11.26 -15.34
N ASN A 20 22.26 -10.06 -15.92
CA ASN A 20 22.46 -9.84 -17.34
C ASN A 20 23.94 -9.93 -17.74
N GLY A 21 24.84 -9.37 -16.93
CA GLY A 21 26.28 -9.41 -17.19
C GLY A 21 26.83 -10.83 -17.20
N ILE A 22 26.42 -11.67 -16.25
CA ILE A 22 26.83 -13.09 -16.21
C ILE A 22 26.29 -13.83 -17.44
N SER A 23 25.01 -13.63 -17.77
CA SER A 23 24.41 -14.24 -18.97
C SER A 23 25.16 -13.84 -20.24
N PHE A 24 25.54 -12.56 -20.37
CA PHE A 24 26.29 -12.05 -21.52
C PHE A 24 27.70 -12.65 -21.60
N ILE A 25 28.43 -12.72 -20.48
CA ILE A 25 29.78 -13.31 -20.43
C ILE A 25 29.74 -14.79 -20.78
N LEU A 26 28.80 -15.55 -20.20
CA LEU A 26 28.63 -16.98 -20.51
C LEU A 26 28.29 -17.21 -21.99
N TYR A 27 27.41 -16.37 -22.54
CA TYR A 27 27.07 -16.42 -23.97
C TYR A 27 28.29 -16.18 -24.86
N HIS A 28 29.07 -15.13 -24.58
CA HIS A 28 30.25 -14.81 -25.40
C HIS A 28 31.34 -15.89 -25.32
N LEU A 29 31.58 -16.45 -24.13
CA LEU A 29 32.51 -17.56 -23.94
C LEU A 29 32.06 -18.84 -24.66
N SER A 30 30.75 -19.09 -24.70
CA SER A 30 30.16 -20.19 -25.46
C SER A 30 30.36 -19.98 -26.97
N GLN A 31 30.09 -18.78 -27.48
CA GLN A 31 30.22 -18.46 -28.90
C GLN A 31 31.65 -18.64 -29.42
N GLN A 32 32.65 -18.18 -28.66
CA GLN A 32 34.07 -18.37 -29.00
C GLN A 32 34.43 -19.86 -29.16
N THR A 33 33.77 -20.76 -28.43
CA THR A 33 33.98 -22.21 -28.53
C THR A 33 33.38 -22.77 -29.81
N ILE A 34 32.21 -22.27 -30.22
CA ILE A 34 31.52 -22.66 -31.46
C ILE A 34 32.32 -22.23 -32.70
N ASP A 35 32.87 -21.01 -32.70
CA ASP A 35 33.62 -20.49 -33.85
C ASP A 35 34.90 -21.31 -34.13
N GLN A 36 35.55 -21.82 -33.08
CA GLN A 36 36.70 -22.72 -33.23
C GLN A 36 36.34 -24.07 -33.88
N TYR A 37 35.13 -24.57 -33.66
CA TYR A 37 34.63 -25.79 -34.30
C TYR A 37 34.38 -25.57 -35.80
N ASP A 38 33.76 -24.45 -36.15
CA ASP A 38 33.44 -24.10 -37.54
C ASP A 38 34.70 -23.90 -38.40
N GLU A 39 35.72 -23.23 -37.87
CA GLU A 39 37.02 -23.07 -38.56
C GLU A 39 37.70 -24.41 -38.86
N MET A 40 37.65 -25.36 -37.92
CA MET A 40 38.26 -26.67 -38.12
C MET A 40 37.52 -27.48 -39.19
N LEU A 41 36.18 -27.46 -39.17
CA LEU A 41 35.36 -28.12 -40.19
C LEU A 41 35.65 -27.57 -41.59
N LYS A 42 35.81 -26.24 -41.71
CA LYS A 42 36.19 -25.59 -42.97
C LYS A 42 37.53 -26.10 -43.51
N ARG A 43 38.55 -26.29 -42.65
CA ARG A 43 39.84 -26.86 -43.07
C ARG A 43 39.72 -28.31 -43.51
N PHE A 44 38.99 -29.14 -42.76
CA PHE A 44 38.74 -30.53 -43.12
C PHE A 44 38.09 -30.66 -44.51
N LEU A 45 37.04 -29.88 -44.76
CA LEU A 45 36.38 -29.84 -46.07
C LEU A 45 37.31 -29.38 -47.17
N LEU A 46 38.15 -28.36 -46.91
CA LEU A 46 39.10 -27.84 -47.88
C LEU A 46 40.17 -28.88 -48.27
N TYR A 47 40.73 -29.61 -47.31
CA TYR A 47 41.72 -30.67 -47.61
C TYR A 47 41.11 -31.76 -48.50
N ASN A 48 39.90 -32.22 -48.16
CA ASN A 48 39.19 -33.23 -48.93
C ASN A 48 38.88 -32.75 -50.36
N ASP A 49 38.46 -31.48 -50.50
CA ASP A 49 38.18 -30.87 -51.80
C ASP A 49 39.44 -30.82 -52.69
N ILE A 50 40.60 -30.41 -52.13
CA ILE A 50 41.88 -30.38 -52.84
C ILE A 50 42.28 -31.79 -53.32
N SER A 51 42.21 -32.80 -52.44
CA SER A 51 42.54 -34.19 -52.78
C SER A 51 41.65 -34.77 -53.89
N ASN A 52 40.36 -34.47 -53.85
CA ASN A 52 39.43 -34.92 -54.89
C ASN A 52 39.72 -34.23 -56.24
N ARG A 53 40.11 -32.94 -56.20
CA ARG A 53 40.37 -32.14 -57.40
C ARG A 53 41.72 -32.48 -58.01
N SER A 54 42.73 -32.80 -57.20
CA SER A 54 44.01 -33.31 -57.69
C SER A 54 43.85 -34.66 -58.41
N SER A 55 43.05 -35.58 -57.85
CA SER A 55 42.74 -36.86 -58.49
C SER A 55 41.97 -36.64 -59.79
N GLY A 56 40.86 -35.91 -59.73
CA GLY A 56 40.03 -35.65 -60.90
C GLY A 56 40.77 -34.91 -62.00
N LEU A 57 41.71 -34.03 -61.68
CA LEU A 57 42.56 -33.38 -62.68
C LEU A 57 43.38 -34.41 -63.47
N VAL A 58 43.99 -35.39 -62.80
CA VAL A 58 44.76 -36.47 -63.45
C VAL A 58 43.86 -37.40 -64.25
N ASP A 59 42.66 -37.70 -63.75
CA ASP A 59 41.67 -38.54 -64.45
C ASP A 59 41.19 -37.88 -65.75
N GLU A 60 40.82 -36.59 -65.69
CA GLU A 60 40.40 -35.80 -66.86
C GLU A 60 41.56 -35.61 -67.85
N LEU A 61 42.79 -35.43 -67.34
CA LEU A 61 44.00 -35.38 -68.17
C LEU A 61 44.20 -36.71 -68.92
N GLN A 62 44.06 -37.86 -68.24
CA GLN A 62 44.14 -39.17 -68.87
C GLN A 62 43.06 -39.39 -69.92
N ALA A 63 41.81 -39.02 -69.61
CA ALA A 63 40.69 -39.12 -70.53
C ALA A 63 40.93 -38.28 -71.78
N TYR A 64 41.46 -37.07 -71.63
CA TYR A 64 41.82 -36.22 -72.75
C TYR A 64 42.96 -36.80 -73.60
N LEU A 65 44.02 -37.33 -72.99
CA LEU A 65 45.12 -37.97 -73.72
C LEU A 65 44.65 -39.21 -74.53
N THR A 66 43.59 -39.88 -74.07
CA THR A 66 43.07 -41.11 -74.69
C THR A 66 42.05 -40.82 -75.80
N ASP A 67 41.00 -40.04 -75.49
CA ASP A 67 39.87 -39.80 -76.40
C ASP A 67 40.04 -38.53 -77.25
N LYS A 68 40.91 -37.61 -76.83
CA LYS A 68 41.17 -36.33 -77.51
C LYS A 68 39.93 -35.43 -77.65
N SER A 69 38.87 -35.71 -76.89
CA SER A 69 37.64 -34.92 -76.89
C SER A 69 37.86 -33.55 -76.25
N LEU A 70 37.30 -32.52 -76.87
CA LEU A 70 37.28 -31.15 -76.33
C LEU A 70 36.59 -31.09 -74.96
N SER A 71 35.61 -31.95 -74.69
CA SER A 71 34.89 -31.98 -73.40
C SER A 71 35.79 -32.36 -72.22
N PHE A 72 36.73 -33.29 -72.42
CA PHE A 72 37.70 -33.69 -71.39
C PHE A 72 38.75 -32.59 -71.19
N TYR A 73 39.16 -31.90 -72.25
CA TYR A 73 40.04 -30.74 -72.13
C TYR A 73 39.42 -29.60 -71.32
N GLU A 74 38.14 -29.27 -71.57
CA GLU A 74 37.42 -28.26 -70.79
C GLU A 74 37.24 -28.67 -69.32
N SER A 75 37.02 -29.95 -69.05
CA SER A 75 36.89 -30.49 -67.70
C SER A 75 38.22 -30.46 -66.96
N TYR A 76 39.33 -30.81 -67.62
CA TYR A 76 40.69 -30.61 -67.12
C TYR A 76 40.96 -29.14 -66.76
N LEU A 77 40.64 -28.19 -67.65
CA LEU A 77 40.85 -26.76 -67.40
C LEU A 77 40.03 -26.26 -66.19
N ARG A 78 38.82 -26.80 -66.00
CA ARG A 78 37.98 -26.51 -64.83
C ARG A 78 38.60 -27.03 -63.54
N GLN A 79 38.99 -28.31 -63.52
CA GLN A 79 39.66 -28.93 -62.37
C GLN A 79 40.93 -28.17 -61.99
N LYS A 80 41.73 -27.77 -62.98
CA LYS A 80 42.93 -26.95 -62.78
C LYS A 80 42.62 -25.60 -62.13
N ARG A 81 41.59 -24.89 -62.62
CA ARG A 81 41.17 -23.60 -62.07
C ARG A 81 40.67 -23.74 -60.63
N GLU A 82 39.77 -24.69 -60.39
CA GLU A 82 39.23 -24.95 -59.04
C GLU A 82 40.35 -25.32 -58.06
N LEU A 83 41.30 -26.15 -58.48
CA LEU A 83 42.45 -26.52 -57.67
C LEU A 83 43.33 -25.30 -57.32
N ALA A 84 43.57 -24.39 -58.27
CA ALA A 84 44.28 -23.13 -58.04
C ALA A 84 43.53 -22.21 -57.05
N GLU A 85 42.19 -22.12 -57.17
CA GLU A 85 41.36 -21.36 -56.23
C GLU A 85 41.41 -21.94 -54.81
N ARG A 86 41.35 -23.28 -54.67
CA ARG A 86 41.47 -23.95 -53.36
C ARG A 86 42.86 -23.80 -52.76
N ARG A 87 43.91 -23.83 -53.58
CA ARG A 87 45.27 -23.49 -53.15
C ARG A 87 45.36 -22.04 -52.64
N GLN A 88 44.69 -21.08 -53.27
CA GLN A 88 44.63 -19.72 -52.74
C GLN A 88 43.84 -19.66 -51.42
N ALA A 89 42.72 -20.36 -51.31
CA ALA A 89 41.95 -20.46 -50.07
C ALA A 89 42.77 -21.07 -48.93
N LEU A 90 43.60 -22.07 -49.24
CA LEU A 90 44.56 -22.68 -48.32
C LEU A 90 45.54 -21.65 -47.74
N LEU A 91 46.05 -20.75 -48.58
CA LEU A 91 46.96 -19.67 -48.18
C LEU A 91 46.25 -18.61 -47.31
N THR A 92 44.97 -18.31 -47.58
CA THR A 92 44.22 -17.36 -46.74
C THR A 92 43.92 -17.88 -45.33
N LEU A 93 43.95 -19.21 -45.15
CA LEU A 93 43.81 -19.85 -43.85
C LEU A 93 45.14 -19.96 -43.08
N MET A 94 46.26 -19.45 -43.63
CA MET A 94 47.61 -19.52 -43.02
C MET A 94 47.84 -18.59 -41.82
N ASP A 95 46.84 -17.84 -41.36
CA ASP A 95 47.00 -16.86 -40.27
C ASP A 95 47.07 -17.47 -38.85
N ARG A 96 47.30 -18.79 -38.73
CA ARG A 96 47.51 -19.47 -37.43
C ARG A 96 48.81 -20.29 -37.38
N PRO A 97 49.56 -20.24 -36.27
CA PRO A 97 50.98 -20.60 -36.22
C PRO A 97 51.27 -22.10 -36.11
N ALA A 98 50.30 -22.99 -36.32
CA ALA A 98 50.43 -24.38 -35.88
C ALA A 98 51.24 -25.26 -36.85
N TYR A 99 51.17 -25.06 -38.18
CA TYR A 99 51.81 -25.96 -39.17
C TYR A 99 52.30 -25.24 -40.45
N PRO A 100 53.19 -24.24 -40.34
CA PRO A 100 53.61 -23.44 -41.48
C PRO A 100 54.42 -24.23 -42.53
N ILE A 101 55.09 -25.32 -42.13
CA ILE A 101 55.96 -26.10 -43.02
C ILE A 101 55.16 -27.11 -43.83
N GLU A 102 54.33 -27.91 -43.17
CA GLU A 102 53.53 -28.96 -43.79
C GLU A 102 52.49 -28.35 -44.74
N MET A 103 51.88 -27.22 -44.35
CA MET A 103 50.93 -26.49 -45.20
C MET A 103 51.60 -25.88 -46.43
N LYS A 104 52.83 -25.36 -46.28
CA LYS A 104 53.63 -24.83 -47.40
C LYS A 104 54.05 -25.95 -48.35
N ASN A 105 54.46 -27.10 -47.83
CA ASN A 105 54.77 -28.28 -48.63
C ASN A 105 53.53 -28.76 -49.39
N TYR A 106 52.38 -28.81 -48.72
CA TYR A 106 51.11 -29.18 -49.33
C TYR A 106 50.70 -28.21 -50.45
N SER A 107 50.81 -26.89 -50.24
CA SER A 107 50.61 -25.89 -51.30
C SER A 107 51.60 -26.07 -52.46
N SER A 108 52.85 -26.41 -52.17
CA SER A 108 53.89 -26.58 -53.20
C SER A 108 53.60 -27.81 -54.07
N LEU A 109 53.09 -28.89 -53.48
CA LEU A 109 52.64 -30.07 -54.23
C LEU A 109 51.50 -29.73 -55.20
N ILE A 110 50.56 -28.89 -54.78
CA ILE A 110 49.47 -28.42 -55.65
C ILE A 110 50.02 -27.62 -56.83
N ASP A 111 50.96 -26.69 -56.57
CA ASP A 111 51.61 -25.91 -57.62
C ASP A 111 52.38 -26.80 -58.61
N SER A 112 53.11 -27.78 -58.08
CA SER A 112 53.81 -28.78 -58.89
C SER A 112 52.83 -29.60 -59.74
N LEU A 113 51.71 -30.07 -59.21
CA LEU A 113 50.72 -30.83 -59.98
C LEU A 113 50.16 -30.00 -61.14
N ILE A 114 49.78 -28.75 -60.88
CA ILE A 114 49.26 -27.84 -61.89
C ILE A 114 50.31 -27.65 -62.99
N LYS A 115 51.56 -27.35 -62.61
CA LYS A 115 52.64 -27.13 -63.57
C LYS A 115 52.94 -28.37 -64.41
N GLU A 116 53.13 -29.52 -63.78
CA GLU A 116 53.42 -30.78 -64.49
C GLU A 116 52.26 -31.16 -65.43
N SER A 117 51.00 -30.90 -65.04
CA SER A 117 49.85 -31.15 -65.92
C SER A 117 49.80 -30.24 -67.15
N GLU A 118 50.34 -29.02 -67.05
CA GLU A 118 50.48 -28.12 -68.20
C GLU A 118 51.58 -28.63 -69.16
N GLU A 119 52.69 -29.14 -68.64
CA GLU A 119 53.75 -29.74 -69.46
C GLU A 119 53.28 -31.01 -70.19
N VAL A 120 52.40 -31.81 -69.58
CA VAL A 120 51.75 -32.95 -70.25
C VAL A 120 50.97 -32.51 -71.48
N ILE A 121 50.13 -31.47 -71.33
CA ILE A 121 49.34 -30.93 -72.43
C ILE A 121 50.26 -30.35 -73.52
N LEU A 122 51.33 -29.67 -73.13
CA LEU A 122 52.28 -29.06 -74.05
C LEU A 122 53.03 -30.13 -74.87
N GLY A 123 53.54 -31.17 -74.21
CA GLY A 123 54.18 -32.32 -74.88
C GLY A 123 53.21 -33.08 -75.80
N PHE A 124 51.94 -33.22 -75.38
CA PHE A 124 50.92 -33.90 -76.19
C PHE A 124 50.63 -33.15 -77.48
N HIS A 125 50.53 -31.81 -77.43
CA HIS A 125 50.34 -30.97 -78.62
C HIS A 125 51.57 -30.93 -79.52
N GLN A 126 52.77 -31.12 -78.97
CA GLN A 126 54.03 -31.19 -79.73
C GLN A 126 54.32 -32.59 -80.30
N GLU A 127 53.41 -33.55 -80.10
CA GLU A 127 53.56 -34.96 -80.50
C GLU A 127 54.80 -35.65 -79.87
N ASP A 128 55.33 -35.11 -78.77
CA ASP A 128 56.43 -35.72 -78.02
C ASP A 128 55.88 -36.72 -77.00
N LEU A 129 55.83 -38.00 -77.41
CA LEU A 129 55.32 -39.09 -76.59
C LEU A 129 56.16 -39.33 -75.33
N TYR A 130 57.47 -39.09 -75.40
CA TYR A 130 58.36 -39.30 -74.26
C TYR A 130 58.13 -38.22 -73.20
N LEU A 131 58.11 -36.95 -73.62
CA LEU A 131 57.84 -35.81 -72.75
C LEU A 131 56.45 -35.94 -72.09
N THR A 132 55.43 -36.25 -72.89
CA THR A 132 54.06 -36.46 -72.42
C THR A 132 53.98 -37.58 -71.37
N SER A 133 54.59 -38.73 -71.65
CA SER A 133 54.54 -39.89 -70.72
C SER A 133 55.32 -39.64 -69.43
N SER A 134 56.46 -38.95 -69.52
CA SER A 134 57.29 -38.61 -68.36
C SER A 134 56.55 -37.68 -67.41
N HIS A 135 56.07 -36.54 -67.92
CA HIS A 135 55.32 -35.58 -67.10
C HIS A 135 53.99 -36.18 -66.62
N TYR A 136 53.33 -37.04 -67.40
CA TYR A 136 52.10 -37.68 -66.96
C TYR A 136 52.35 -38.61 -65.76
N ARG A 137 53.43 -39.38 -65.78
CA ARG A 137 53.84 -40.19 -64.61
C ARG A 137 54.10 -39.32 -63.38
N GLU A 138 54.75 -38.18 -63.56
CA GLU A 138 54.98 -37.21 -62.48
C GLU A 138 53.65 -36.67 -61.93
N THR A 139 52.67 -36.33 -62.78
CA THR A 139 51.34 -35.88 -62.31
C THR A 139 50.62 -36.96 -61.48
N GLN A 140 50.73 -38.24 -61.85
CA GLN A 140 50.17 -39.34 -61.07
C GLN A 140 50.86 -39.47 -59.70
N GLN A 141 52.19 -39.35 -59.66
CA GLN A 141 52.96 -39.41 -58.43
C GLN A 141 52.64 -38.23 -57.50
N ILE A 142 52.62 -37.00 -58.02
CA ILE A 142 52.29 -35.81 -57.24
C ILE A 142 50.84 -35.88 -56.72
N SER A 143 49.89 -36.34 -57.54
CA SER A 143 48.50 -36.53 -57.08
C SER A 143 48.41 -37.56 -55.94
N GLY A 144 49.19 -38.65 -56.02
CA GLY A 144 49.34 -39.61 -54.92
C GLY A 144 49.93 -38.98 -53.66
N PHE A 145 50.98 -38.14 -53.78
CA PHE A 145 51.54 -37.40 -52.64
C PHE A 145 50.55 -36.40 -52.05
N ILE A 146 49.73 -35.74 -52.87
CA ILE A 146 48.66 -34.86 -52.39
C ILE A 146 47.63 -35.66 -51.60
N GLN A 147 47.20 -36.83 -52.09
CA GLN A 147 46.27 -37.71 -51.37
C GLN A 147 46.84 -38.18 -50.02
N GLU A 148 48.09 -38.63 -49.99
CA GLU A 148 48.77 -39.07 -48.77
C GLU A 148 48.95 -37.92 -47.77
N THR A 149 49.40 -36.75 -48.26
CA THR A 149 49.55 -35.55 -47.42
C THR A 149 48.20 -35.08 -46.89
N THR A 150 47.13 -35.15 -47.70
CA THR A 150 45.76 -34.85 -47.27
C THR A 150 45.33 -35.75 -46.12
N LEU A 151 45.55 -37.06 -46.24
CA LEU A 151 45.23 -38.02 -45.18
C LEU A 151 46.05 -37.72 -43.91
N SER A 152 47.33 -37.39 -44.05
CA SER A 152 48.17 -36.98 -42.91
C SER A 152 47.64 -35.71 -42.24
N MET A 153 47.26 -34.68 -43.01
CA MET A 153 46.68 -33.43 -42.51
C MET A 153 45.34 -33.66 -41.80
N ILE A 154 44.47 -34.46 -42.40
CA ILE A 154 43.19 -34.85 -41.81
C ILE A 154 43.42 -35.62 -40.50
N ASN A 155 44.34 -36.59 -40.48
CA ASN A 155 44.66 -37.34 -39.27
C ASN A 155 45.23 -36.45 -38.16
N LEU A 156 46.08 -35.48 -38.53
CA LEU A 156 46.64 -34.50 -37.61
C LEU A 156 45.57 -33.56 -37.04
N GLU A 157 44.62 -33.10 -37.86
CA GLU A 157 43.44 -32.33 -37.41
C GLU A 157 42.48 -33.18 -36.59
N LEU A 158 42.23 -34.45 -36.93
CA LEU A 158 41.37 -35.36 -36.17
C LEU A 158 41.98 -35.74 -34.81
N SER A 159 43.29 -35.95 -34.76
CA SER A 159 44.01 -36.20 -33.51
C SER A 159 43.97 -34.98 -32.60
N GLN A 160 44.14 -33.78 -33.17
CA GLN A 160 43.97 -32.53 -32.43
C GLN A 160 42.51 -32.29 -32.05
N TYR A 161 41.57 -32.66 -32.91
CA TYR A 161 40.14 -32.55 -32.67
C TYR A 161 39.75 -33.36 -31.44
N HIS A 162 40.20 -34.60 -31.30
CA HIS A 162 39.85 -35.39 -30.12
C HIS A 162 40.32 -34.72 -28.82
N LEU A 163 41.57 -34.22 -28.80
CA LEU A 163 42.14 -33.54 -27.64
C LEU A 163 41.48 -32.19 -27.36
N LEU A 164 41.19 -31.41 -28.41
CA LEU A 164 40.56 -30.11 -28.34
C LEU A 164 39.08 -30.25 -27.95
N TYR A 165 38.37 -31.22 -28.50
CA TYR A 165 36.98 -31.55 -28.23
C TYR A 165 36.80 -31.99 -26.78
N GLN A 166 37.67 -32.86 -26.25
CA GLN A 166 37.65 -33.21 -24.83
C GLN A 166 37.86 -31.99 -23.94
N ARG A 167 38.90 -31.18 -24.21
CA ARG A 167 39.14 -29.93 -23.47
C ARG A 167 37.97 -28.94 -23.58
N MET A 168 37.28 -28.89 -24.71
CA MET A 168 36.12 -28.05 -24.92
C MET A 168 34.90 -28.55 -24.14
N ILE A 169 34.64 -29.86 -24.14
CA ILE A 169 33.56 -30.44 -23.32
C ILE A 169 33.83 -30.16 -21.85
N ASP A 170 35.04 -30.44 -21.38
CA ASP A 170 35.41 -30.22 -19.98
C ASP A 170 35.30 -28.73 -19.60
N ARG A 171 35.74 -27.83 -20.49
CA ARG A 171 35.60 -26.39 -20.30
C ARG A 171 34.13 -25.95 -20.31
N ASN A 172 33.32 -26.48 -21.22
CA ASN A 172 31.90 -26.14 -21.32
C ASN A 172 31.13 -26.65 -20.09
N ASP A 173 31.41 -27.87 -19.64
CA ASP A 173 30.85 -28.42 -18.39
C ASP A 173 31.28 -27.58 -17.17
N ALA A 174 32.55 -27.17 -17.10
CA ALA A 174 33.02 -26.26 -16.06
C ALA A 174 32.32 -24.89 -16.13
N LEU A 175 32.13 -24.31 -17.31
CA LEU A 175 31.41 -23.05 -17.52
C LEU A 175 29.93 -23.18 -17.15
N GLN A 176 29.27 -24.30 -17.47
CA GLN A 176 27.89 -24.56 -17.08
C GLN A 176 27.75 -24.71 -15.57
N LYS A 177 28.62 -25.50 -14.92
CA LYS A 177 28.65 -25.64 -13.45
C LYS A 177 28.90 -24.31 -12.75
N MET A 178 29.85 -23.53 -13.25
CA MET A 178 30.09 -22.16 -12.77
C MET A 178 28.86 -21.28 -12.96
N GLY A 179 28.21 -21.33 -14.13
CA GLY A 179 26.98 -20.59 -14.41
C GLY A 179 25.85 -20.93 -13.45
N TRP A 180 25.56 -22.21 -13.24
CA TRP A 180 24.55 -22.67 -12.26
C TRP A 180 24.87 -22.23 -10.84
N SER A 181 26.15 -22.30 -10.44
CA SER A 181 26.59 -21.82 -9.12
C SER A 181 26.40 -20.30 -8.94
N LEU A 182 26.69 -19.51 -9.98
CA LEU A 182 26.49 -18.06 -9.98
C LEU A 182 25.02 -17.68 -9.94
N TYR A 183 24.16 -18.35 -10.72
CA TYR A 183 22.71 -18.15 -10.64
C TYR A 183 22.17 -18.51 -9.25
N GLY A 184 22.63 -19.62 -8.66
CA GLY A 184 22.28 -20.01 -7.30
C GLY A 184 22.70 -18.97 -6.26
N ALA A 185 23.91 -18.42 -6.37
CA ALA A 185 24.42 -17.38 -5.49
C ALA A 185 23.60 -16.06 -5.61
N ILE A 186 23.24 -15.65 -6.83
CA ILE A 186 22.37 -14.48 -7.06
C ILE A 186 20.98 -14.70 -6.50
N PHE A 187 20.42 -15.91 -6.67
CA PHE A 187 19.12 -16.24 -6.11
C PHE A 187 19.12 -16.16 -4.58
N LEU A 188 20.14 -16.75 -3.94
CA LEU A 188 20.33 -16.66 -2.48
C LEU A 188 20.49 -15.21 -2.01
N LEU A 189 21.30 -14.41 -2.72
CA LEU A 189 21.45 -12.99 -2.44
C LEU A 189 20.11 -12.25 -2.58
N GLY A 190 19.32 -12.53 -3.61
CA GLY A 190 17.99 -11.99 -3.81
C GLY A 190 17.04 -12.33 -2.66
N MET A 191 17.08 -13.57 -2.16
CA MET A 191 16.29 -14.02 -1.02
C MET A 191 16.69 -13.30 0.28
N LEU A 192 17.99 -13.11 0.52
CA LEU A 192 18.51 -12.34 1.65
C LEU A 192 18.08 -10.87 1.58
N LEU A 193 18.16 -10.25 0.39
CA LEU A 193 17.71 -8.88 0.17
C LEU A 193 16.20 -8.73 0.35
N ALA A 194 15.40 -9.69 -0.13
CA ALA A 194 13.95 -9.70 0.07
C ALA A 194 13.58 -9.85 1.56
N TYR A 195 14.29 -10.71 2.30
CA TYR A 195 14.12 -10.85 3.74
C TYR A 195 14.48 -9.56 4.48
N ALA A 196 15.61 -8.94 4.14
CA ALA A 196 16.02 -7.66 4.69
C ALA A 196 14.96 -6.57 4.41
N PHE A 197 14.49 -6.46 3.17
CA PHE A 197 13.47 -5.51 2.77
C PHE A 197 12.15 -5.68 3.52
N SER A 198 11.71 -6.94 3.72
CA SER A 198 10.53 -7.25 4.51
C SER A 198 10.63 -6.72 5.94
N ASN A 199 11.79 -6.90 6.57
CA ASN A 199 12.03 -6.46 7.95
C ASN A 199 12.27 -4.95 8.08
N THR A 200 12.96 -4.33 7.13
CA THR A 200 13.33 -2.90 7.22
C THR A 200 12.25 -1.97 6.68
N LEU A 201 11.41 -2.42 5.75
CA LEU A 201 10.41 -1.57 5.10
C LEU A 201 8.98 -2.09 5.29
N THR A 202 8.71 -3.32 4.87
CA THR A 202 7.32 -3.84 4.82
C THR A 202 6.71 -4.01 6.21
N SER A 203 7.45 -4.58 7.17
CA SER A 203 6.95 -4.84 8.53
C SER A 203 6.64 -3.54 9.30
N PRO A 204 7.52 -2.53 9.36
CA PRO A 204 7.18 -1.26 10.01
C PRO A 204 5.99 -0.52 9.37
N ILE A 205 5.87 -0.52 8.03
CA ILE A 205 4.73 0.08 7.34
C ILE A 205 3.43 -0.62 7.74
N ARG A 206 3.45 -1.96 7.82
CA ARG A 206 2.30 -2.74 8.29
C ARG A 206 1.94 -2.41 9.74
N GLN A 207 2.92 -2.23 10.62
CA GLN A 207 2.69 -1.82 12.02
C GLN A 207 2.07 -0.42 12.10
N LEU A 208 2.56 0.54 11.31
CA LEU A 208 1.96 1.87 11.20
C LEU A 208 0.51 1.81 10.72
N ALA A 209 0.22 1.03 9.68
CA ALA A 209 -1.13 0.86 9.16
C ALA A 209 -2.07 0.23 10.21
N MET A 210 -1.61 -0.77 10.96
CA MET A 210 -2.39 -1.38 12.04
C MET A 210 -2.63 -0.40 13.19
N ALA A 211 -1.63 0.38 13.58
CA ALA A 211 -1.78 1.39 14.62
C ALA A 211 -2.74 2.51 14.19
N ALA A 212 -2.68 2.95 12.93
CA ALA A 212 -3.62 3.92 12.38
C ALA A 212 -5.07 3.41 12.42
N LYS A 213 -5.28 2.13 12.08
CA LYS A 213 -6.61 1.49 12.18
C LYS A 213 -7.14 1.41 13.61
N ARG A 214 -6.26 1.25 14.62
CA ARG A 214 -6.67 1.29 16.03
C ARG A 214 -7.09 2.69 16.48
N ILE A 215 -6.36 3.72 16.04
CA ILE A 215 -6.73 5.12 16.28
C ILE A 215 -8.08 5.44 15.64
N GLU A 216 -8.33 4.96 14.42
CA GLU A 216 -9.63 5.10 13.74
C GLU A 216 -10.79 4.50 14.56
N GLN A 217 -10.53 3.39 15.27
CA GLN A 217 -11.49 2.73 16.16
C GLN A 217 -11.62 3.39 17.54
N GLY A 218 -10.94 4.51 17.79
CA GLY A 218 -10.98 5.24 19.05
C GLY A 218 -9.96 4.78 20.11
N ASP A 219 -9.14 3.77 19.81
CA ASP A 219 -8.07 3.34 20.72
C ASP A 219 -6.81 4.22 20.55
N LEU A 220 -6.69 5.22 21.44
CA LEU A 220 -5.55 6.13 21.51
C LEU A 220 -4.48 5.71 22.55
N ASN A 221 -4.71 4.62 23.27
CA ASN A 221 -3.90 4.23 24.44
C ASN A 221 -2.80 3.22 24.12
N GLY A 222 -2.68 2.79 22.86
CA GLY A 222 -1.62 1.87 22.44
C GLY A 222 -0.19 2.38 22.72
N GLU A 223 0.76 1.45 22.83
CA GLU A 223 2.19 1.75 23.02
C GLU A 223 2.79 2.49 21.82
N ASN A 224 3.85 3.28 22.05
CA ASN A 224 4.58 3.96 20.97
C ASN A 224 5.21 2.92 20.03
N LEU A 225 5.04 3.14 18.73
CA LEU A 225 5.71 2.32 17.74
C LEU A 225 7.22 2.51 17.88
N LYS A 226 7.97 1.41 17.89
CA LYS A 226 9.43 1.45 17.92
C LYS A 226 9.92 2.15 16.66
N VAL A 227 10.75 3.18 16.83
CA VAL A 227 11.30 3.96 15.71
C VAL A 227 12.40 3.13 15.03
N PRO A 228 12.19 2.65 13.79
CA PRO A 228 13.18 1.85 13.11
C PRO A 228 14.24 2.77 12.48
N GLY A 229 15.52 2.52 12.75
CA GLY A 229 16.62 3.15 12.03
C GLY A 229 16.70 4.68 12.13
N ARG A 230 17.23 5.31 11.08
CA ARG A 230 17.46 6.77 10.97
C ARG A 230 17.11 7.29 9.56
N ASP A 231 16.08 6.72 8.96
CA ASP A 231 15.69 6.97 7.58
C ASP A 231 14.30 7.60 7.48
N GLU A 232 13.72 7.65 6.27
CA GLU A 232 12.40 8.24 6.08
C GLU A 232 11.30 7.56 6.93
N LEU A 233 11.47 6.28 7.28
CA LEU A 233 10.52 5.61 8.17
C LEU A 233 10.64 6.08 9.61
N SER A 234 11.86 6.34 10.10
CA SER A 234 12.04 6.87 11.46
C SER A 234 11.28 8.18 11.64
N PHE A 235 11.38 9.07 10.65
CA PHE A 235 10.64 10.33 10.63
C PHE A 235 9.12 10.12 10.60
N LEU A 236 8.63 9.18 9.80
CA LEU A 236 7.19 8.87 9.72
C LEU A 236 6.68 8.28 11.03
N THR A 237 7.43 7.36 11.66
CA THR A 237 7.07 6.76 12.94
C THR A 237 7.06 7.77 14.07
N GLU A 238 8.05 8.68 14.13
CA GLU A 238 8.08 9.77 15.11
C GLU A 238 6.90 10.73 14.93
N SER A 239 6.63 11.12 13.68
CA SER A 239 5.50 12.00 13.35
C SER A 239 4.16 11.35 13.72
N PHE A 240 4.00 10.07 13.44
CA PHE A 240 2.82 9.29 13.82
C PHE A 240 2.64 9.21 15.34
N ASN A 241 3.70 8.88 16.09
CA ASN A 241 3.66 8.83 17.55
C ASN A 241 3.29 10.21 18.15
N ARG A 242 3.83 11.29 17.59
CA ARG A 242 3.51 12.68 18.01
C ARG A 242 2.05 13.02 17.73
N MET A 243 1.55 12.69 16.54
CA MET A 243 0.14 12.88 16.16
C MET A 243 -0.80 12.15 17.12
N ARG A 244 -0.52 10.87 17.44
CA ARG A 244 -1.33 10.11 18.39
C ARG A 244 -1.31 10.74 19.79
N SER A 245 -0.15 11.19 20.26
CA SER A 245 -0.05 11.84 21.56
C SER A 245 -0.87 13.13 21.61
N ASN A 246 -0.82 13.94 20.55
CA ASN A 246 -1.61 15.17 20.45
C ASN A 246 -3.12 14.88 20.39
N LEU A 247 -3.55 13.87 19.63
CA LEU A 247 -4.95 13.45 19.59
C LEU A 247 -5.43 13.00 20.98
N ARG A 248 -4.64 12.17 21.68
CA ARG A 248 -4.97 11.73 23.04
C ARG A 248 -5.10 12.89 24.02
N HIS A 249 -4.21 13.89 23.93
CA HIS A 249 -4.30 15.10 24.75
C HIS A 249 -5.59 15.88 24.46
N MET A 250 -5.88 16.15 23.19
CA MET A 250 -7.10 16.88 22.79
C MET A 250 -8.37 16.17 23.22
N VAL A 251 -8.46 14.84 23.02
CA VAL A 251 -9.62 14.06 23.48
C VAL A 251 -9.76 14.11 25.01
N GLY A 252 -8.66 14.02 25.75
CA GLY A 252 -8.67 14.16 27.21
C GLY A 252 -9.16 15.54 27.67
N GLU A 253 -8.73 16.62 27.00
CA GLU A 253 -9.21 17.97 27.29
C GLU A 253 -10.70 18.16 26.97
N ILE A 254 -11.18 17.58 25.87
CA ILE A 254 -12.61 17.61 25.50
C ILE A 254 -13.45 16.90 26.57
N ILE A 255 -13.03 15.70 27.02
CA ILE A 255 -13.75 14.94 28.06
C ILE A 255 -13.79 15.76 29.35
N LYS A 256 -12.65 16.28 29.82
CA LYS A 256 -12.57 17.08 31.04
C LYS A 256 -13.44 18.34 30.97
N LYS A 257 -13.46 19.02 29.81
CA LYS A 257 -14.30 20.20 29.60
C LYS A 257 -15.79 19.83 29.61
N SER A 258 -16.16 18.71 28.99
CA SER A 258 -17.53 18.21 28.99
C SER A 258 -18.03 17.86 30.40
N GLU A 259 -17.18 17.25 31.24
CA GLU A 259 -17.52 16.94 32.64
C GLU A 259 -17.74 18.23 33.44
N LEU A 260 -16.85 19.21 33.30
CA LEU A 260 -16.98 20.51 33.98
C LEU A 260 -18.24 21.26 33.53
N GLU A 261 -18.57 21.26 32.24
CA GLU A 261 -19.80 21.87 31.73
C GLU A 261 -21.06 21.20 32.30
N GLN A 262 -21.06 19.89 32.48
CA GLN A 262 -22.17 19.18 33.14
C GLN A 262 -22.29 19.55 34.62
N GLU A 263 -21.18 19.61 35.35
CA GLU A 263 -21.15 20.01 36.76
C GLU A 263 -21.68 21.44 36.95
N LEU A 264 -21.20 22.39 36.13
CA LEU A 264 -21.67 23.77 36.14
C LEU A 264 -23.17 23.87 35.83
N LYS A 265 -23.67 23.06 34.89
CA LYS A 265 -25.10 23.01 34.56
C LYS A 265 -25.94 22.49 35.73
N GLN A 266 -25.48 21.44 36.43
CA GLN A 266 -26.17 20.94 37.64
C GLN A 266 -26.17 21.99 38.75
N GLN A 267 -25.05 22.67 38.96
CA GLN A 267 -24.94 23.72 39.97
C GLN A 267 -25.86 24.91 39.65
N ALA A 268 -25.95 25.32 38.38
CA ALA A 268 -26.87 26.36 37.93
C ALA A 268 -28.34 25.99 38.18
N LEU A 269 -28.74 24.73 37.94
CA LEU A 269 -30.08 24.25 38.23
C LEU A 269 -30.39 24.30 39.74
N LYS A 270 -29.45 23.82 40.57
CA LYS A 270 -29.59 23.84 42.03
C LYS A 270 -29.72 25.27 42.58
N ASN A 271 -28.92 26.19 42.06
CA ASN A 271 -29.01 27.61 42.45
C ASN A 271 -30.35 28.22 42.05
N SER A 272 -30.84 27.95 40.83
CA SER A 272 -32.16 28.40 40.37
C SER A 272 -33.30 27.87 41.25
N GLU A 273 -33.23 26.60 41.66
CA GLU A 273 -34.20 26.01 42.57
C GLU A 273 -34.16 26.66 43.97
N MET A 274 -32.95 26.91 44.49
CA MET A 274 -32.76 27.61 45.77
C MET A 274 -33.34 29.03 45.72
N ASP A 275 -33.08 29.78 44.63
CA ASP A 275 -33.63 31.12 44.43
C ASP A 275 -35.17 31.09 44.37
N ARG A 276 -35.77 30.08 43.73
CA ARG A 276 -37.22 29.90 43.72
C ARG A 276 -37.75 29.66 45.12
N LEU A 277 -37.12 28.77 45.89
CA LEU A 277 -37.53 28.45 47.25
C LEU A 277 -37.40 29.67 48.18
N LEU A 278 -36.31 30.43 48.05
CA LEU A 278 -36.11 31.69 48.79
C LEU A 278 -37.21 32.71 48.49
N LYS A 279 -37.59 32.86 47.22
CA LYS A 279 -38.72 33.73 46.81
C LYS A 279 -40.05 33.27 47.41
N GLU A 280 -40.32 31.97 47.40
CA GLU A 280 -41.55 31.42 48.02
C GLU A 280 -41.57 31.65 49.54
N MET A 281 -40.44 31.46 50.22
CA MET A 281 -40.32 31.73 51.66
C MET A 281 -40.50 33.22 51.99
N THR A 282 -39.90 34.12 51.20
CA THR A 282 -40.08 35.57 51.40
C THR A 282 -41.52 36.00 51.16
N LEU A 283 -42.19 35.50 50.12
CA LEU A 283 -43.61 35.75 49.88
C LEU A 283 -44.48 35.28 51.05
N ARG A 284 -44.26 34.05 51.56
CA ARG A 284 -44.96 33.54 52.75
C ARG A 284 -44.70 34.40 53.99
N SER A 285 -43.46 34.84 54.21
CA SER A 285 -43.14 35.72 55.33
C SER A 285 -43.83 37.08 55.22
N LEU A 286 -43.89 37.67 54.03
CA LEU A 286 -44.59 38.93 53.78
C LEU A 286 -46.10 38.79 54.04
N GLN A 287 -46.69 37.67 53.61
CA GLN A 287 -48.09 37.36 53.93
C GLN A 287 -48.32 37.27 55.45
N ASN A 288 -47.41 36.62 56.19
CA ASN A 288 -47.50 36.51 57.65
C ASN A 288 -47.30 37.83 58.40
N GLN A 289 -46.64 38.84 57.81
CA GLN A 289 -46.46 40.16 58.46
C GLN A 289 -47.78 40.94 58.61
N ILE A 290 -48.83 40.62 57.85
CA ILE A 290 -50.19 41.08 58.16
C ILE A 290 -50.72 40.18 59.29
N ASN A 291 -50.30 40.44 60.54
CA ASN A 291 -50.72 39.63 61.67
C ASN A 291 -52.25 39.77 61.89
N PRO A 292 -53.06 38.72 61.65
CA PRO A 292 -54.51 38.78 61.81
C PRO A 292 -54.90 39.20 63.24
N HIS A 293 -54.10 38.78 64.23
CA HIS A 293 -54.31 39.13 65.63
C HIS A 293 -54.16 40.64 65.88
N PHE A 294 -53.21 41.33 65.23
CA PHE A 294 -53.09 42.79 65.39
C PHE A 294 -54.33 43.50 64.84
N LEU A 295 -54.81 43.07 63.67
CA LEU A 295 -56.01 43.63 63.04
C LEU A 295 -57.25 43.39 63.91
N PHE A 296 -57.47 42.16 64.40
CA PHE A 296 -58.59 41.83 65.29
C PHE A 296 -58.50 42.57 66.62
N ASN A 297 -57.32 42.69 67.21
CA ASN A 297 -57.15 43.42 68.46
C ASN A 297 -57.42 44.91 68.30
N THR A 298 -57.02 45.49 67.16
CA THR A 298 -57.32 46.88 66.84
C THR A 298 -58.83 47.09 66.73
N LEU A 299 -59.53 46.25 65.95
CA LEU A 299 -60.99 46.34 65.81
C LEU A 299 -61.73 46.08 67.13
N ASN A 300 -61.32 45.08 67.91
CA ASN A 300 -61.91 44.82 69.23
C ASN A 300 -61.69 45.98 70.20
N THR A 301 -60.54 46.67 70.12
CA THR A 301 -60.26 47.86 70.95
C THR A 301 -61.15 49.03 70.52
N LEU A 302 -61.32 49.24 69.22
CA LEU A 302 -62.23 50.27 68.68
C LEU A 302 -63.69 49.99 69.05
N ALA A 303 -64.14 48.73 68.97
CA ALA A 303 -65.49 48.34 69.38
C ALA A 303 -65.74 48.66 70.86
N LYS A 304 -64.81 48.28 71.75
CA LYS A 304 -64.90 48.59 73.18
C LYS A 304 -64.88 50.09 73.47
N SER A 305 -64.06 50.87 72.77
CA SER A 305 -64.04 52.33 72.91
C SER A 305 -65.40 52.95 72.54
N ALA A 306 -65.97 52.54 71.40
CA ALA A 306 -67.28 53.01 70.96
C ALA A 306 -68.40 52.65 71.95
N TYR A 307 -68.32 51.46 72.56
CA TYR A 307 -69.27 51.05 73.61
C TYR A 307 -69.18 51.96 74.85
N VAL A 308 -67.96 52.25 75.33
CA VAL A 308 -67.73 53.13 76.50
C VAL A 308 -68.19 54.56 76.23
N GLU A 309 -68.07 55.04 74.99
CA GLU A 309 -68.55 56.36 74.56
C GLU A 309 -70.08 56.42 74.34
N GLY A 310 -70.82 55.34 74.63
CA GLY A 310 -72.27 55.26 74.47
C GLY A 310 -72.75 55.06 73.02
N ALA A 311 -71.83 54.78 72.09
CA ALA A 311 -72.11 54.54 70.68
C ALA A 311 -72.28 53.03 70.39
N GLU A 312 -73.28 52.40 71.01
CA GLU A 312 -73.52 50.95 70.94
C GLU A 312 -73.63 50.42 69.51
N LYS A 313 -74.40 51.10 68.64
CA LYS A 313 -74.53 50.70 67.22
C LYS A 313 -73.20 50.69 66.47
N THR A 314 -72.28 51.58 66.83
CA THR A 314 -70.94 51.64 66.25
C THR A 314 -70.08 50.49 66.76
N SER A 315 -70.18 50.15 68.04
CA SER A 315 -69.52 48.98 68.64
C SER A 315 -69.94 47.67 67.96
N ASP A 316 -71.26 47.47 67.78
CA ASP A 316 -71.80 46.27 67.14
C ASP A 316 -71.32 46.17 65.68
N LEU A 317 -71.32 47.29 64.95
CA LEU A 317 -70.84 47.31 63.57
C LEU A 317 -69.34 46.98 63.46
N ILE A 318 -68.51 47.52 64.35
CA ILE A 318 -67.06 47.20 64.38
C ILE A 318 -66.86 45.71 64.73
N THR A 319 -67.71 45.15 65.60
CA THR A 319 -67.69 43.73 65.96
C THR A 319 -68.07 42.85 64.77
N SER A 320 -69.13 43.19 64.03
CA SER A 320 -69.50 42.49 62.79
C SER A 320 -68.39 42.55 61.74
N VAL A 321 -67.71 43.70 61.59
CA VAL A 321 -66.55 43.83 60.69
C VAL A 321 -65.38 42.96 61.16
N ALA A 322 -65.11 42.92 62.47
CA ALA A 322 -64.06 42.08 63.03
C ALA A 322 -64.34 40.59 62.84
N ASN A 323 -65.58 40.15 63.03
CA ASN A 323 -66.02 38.76 62.82
C ASN A 323 -65.97 38.39 61.33
N LEU A 324 -66.39 39.29 60.45
CA LEU A 324 -66.32 39.09 59.00
C LEU A 324 -64.87 38.93 58.53
N LEU A 325 -63.96 39.84 58.93
CA LEU A 325 -62.53 39.75 58.60
C LEU A 325 -61.88 38.49 59.20
N ARG A 326 -62.27 38.10 60.41
CA ARG A 326 -61.74 36.89 61.07
C ARG A 326 -62.06 35.63 60.31
N TYR A 327 -63.27 35.55 59.81
CA TYR A 327 -63.72 34.41 59.02
C TYR A 327 -62.99 34.33 57.67
N THR A 328 -62.81 35.45 56.97
CA THR A 328 -62.11 35.49 55.67
C THR A 328 -60.62 35.18 55.77
N LEU A 329 -59.99 35.45 56.92
CA LEU A 329 -58.57 35.17 57.18
C LEU A 329 -58.33 33.78 57.79
N LYS A 330 -59.37 32.96 57.99
CA LYS A 330 -59.24 31.55 58.40
C LYS A 330 -58.57 30.76 57.27
N GLU A 331 -57.70 29.82 57.64
CA GLU A 331 -56.97 29.00 56.66
C GLU A 331 -57.95 28.20 55.79
N ARG A 332 -57.78 28.27 54.45
CA ARG A 332 -58.66 27.62 53.46
C ARG A 332 -58.76 26.10 53.62
N GLU A 333 -57.86 25.47 54.38
CA GLU A 333 -57.84 24.02 54.63
C GLU A 333 -58.78 23.58 55.77
N GLN A 334 -59.41 24.50 56.52
CA GLN A 334 -60.37 24.16 57.58
C GLN A 334 -61.80 24.00 57.04
N LYS A 335 -62.42 22.84 57.30
CA LYS A 335 -63.86 22.62 57.05
C LYS A 335 -64.68 23.51 57.99
N THR A 336 -65.70 24.18 57.46
CA THR A 336 -66.68 24.99 58.22
C THR A 336 -68.04 24.28 58.19
N THR A 337 -68.97 24.64 59.07
CA THR A 337 -70.36 24.14 59.02
C THR A 337 -71.27 25.15 58.32
N VAL A 338 -72.42 24.69 57.82
CA VAL A 338 -73.43 25.58 57.21
C VAL A 338 -73.86 26.65 58.22
N ALA A 339 -73.96 26.32 59.51
CA ALA A 339 -74.25 27.28 60.56
C ALA A 339 -73.22 28.43 60.63
N GLU A 340 -71.92 28.10 60.65
CA GLU A 340 -70.85 29.09 60.71
C GLU A 340 -70.82 30.00 59.47
N GLU A 341 -71.09 29.46 58.28
CA GLU A 341 -71.21 30.25 57.04
C GLU A 341 -72.43 31.18 57.06
N ILE A 342 -73.57 30.69 57.57
CA ILE A 342 -74.77 31.53 57.70
C ILE A 342 -74.56 32.64 58.73
N ASP A 343 -73.85 32.38 59.83
CA ASP A 343 -73.46 33.41 60.78
C ASP A 343 -72.55 34.46 60.14
N HIS A 344 -71.60 34.05 59.30
CA HIS A 344 -70.79 34.97 58.52
C HIS A 344 -71.64 35.84 57.57
N VAL A 345 -72.62 35.26 56.89
CA VAL A 345 -73.57 36.00 56.04
C VAL A 345 -74.42 36.97 56.87
N ARG A 346 -74.84 36.58 58.08
CA ARG A 346 -75.57 37.49 58.99
C ARG A 346 -74.73 38.70 59.37
N GLU A 347 -73.46 38.51 59.71
CA GLU A 347 -72.55 39.63 60.02
C GLU A 347 -72.42 40.60 58.84
N TYR A 348 -72.31 40.09 57.60
CA TYR A 348 -72.34 40.93 56.40
C TYR A 348 -73.66 41.69 56.23
N VAL A 349 -74.80 41.01 56.43
CA VAL A 349 -76.13 41.63 56.32
C VAL A 349 -76.30 42.74 57.36
N THR A 350 -75.82 42.54 58.59
CA THR A 350 -75.82 43.57 59.65
C THR A 350 -75.07 44.82 59.20
N ILE A 351 -73.89 44.66 58.59
CA ILE A 351 -73.10 45.78 58.05
C ILE A 351 -73.87 46.51 56.94
N GLN A 352 -74.46 45.76 56.00
CA GLN A 352 -75.20 46.34 54.89
C GLN A 352 -76.49 47.05 55.34
N GLN A 353 -77.19 46.52 56.35
CA GLN A 353 -78.37 47.16 56.94
C GLN A 353 -78.01 48.44 57.69
N ALA A 354 -76.86 48.51 58.35
CA ALA A 354 -76.35 49.75 58.93
C ALA A 354 -76.04 50.80 57.85
N ARG A 355 -75.50 50.38 56.70
CA ARG A 355 -75.14 51.27 55.57
C ARG A 355 -76.34 51.84 54.82
N PHE A 356 -77.32 51.00 54.48
CA PHE A 356 -78.45 51.39 53.61
C PHE A 356 -79.76 51.63 54.37
N GLY A 357 -79.77 51.37 55.68
CA GLY A 357 -80.94 51.47 56.55
C GLY A 357 -81.84 50.22 56.47
N THR A 358 -82.37 49.81 57.63
CA THR A 358 -83.22 48.62 57.80
C THR A 358 -84.54 48.66 57.01
N ARG A 359 -84.98 49.85 56.54
CA ARG A 359 -86.17 49.98 55.67
C ARG A 359 -85.90 49.59 54.21
N ARG A 360 -84.66 49.67 53.73
CA ARG A 360 -84.31 49.41 52.33
C ARG A 360 -83.85 47.96 52.08
N ILE A 361 -83.25 47.32 53.07
CA ILE A 361 -82.76 45.93 52.97
C ILE A 361 -83.43 45.08 54.05
N ARG A 362 -84.40 44.26 53.63
CA ARG A 362 -85.01 43.21 54.47
C ARG A 362 -84.54 41.85 54.00
N VAL A 363 -83.88 41.13 54.89
CA VAL A 363 -83.36 39.77 54.64
C VAL A 363 -84.05 38.83 55.61
N SER A 364 -84.55 37.71 55.12
CA SER A 364 -85.16 36.65 55.92
C SER A 364 -84.40 35.34 55.68
N PHE A 365 -83.96 34.71 56.76
CA PHE A 365 -83.26 33.43 56.71
C PHE A 365 -84.27 32.30 56.92
N HIS A 366 -84.48 31.50 55.89
CA HIS A 366 -85.28 30.27 55.96
C HIS A 366 -84.30 29.11 55.93
N LEU A 367 -84.04 28.52 57.09
CA LEU A 367 -82.99 27.53 57.29
C LEU A 367 -83.62 26.22 57.73
N ASP A 368 -83.25 25.14 57.05
CA ASP A 368 -83.55 23.79 57.52
C ASP A 368 -82.56 23.42 58.63
N GLN A 369 -83.08 23.09 59.82
CA GLN A 369 -82.24 22.84 60.98
C GLN A 369 -81.38 21.58 60.83
N GLU A 370 -81.82 20.61 60.03
CA GLU A 370 -81.09 19.36 59.81
C GLU A 370 -79.77 19.60 59.04
N LEU A 371 -79.72 20.64 58.20
CA LEU A 371 -78.56 20.95 57.35
C LEU A 371 -77.51 21.85 57.99
N LEU A 372 -77.79 22.44 59.15
CA LEU A 372 -76.89 23.43 59.79
C LEU A 372 -75.54 22.86 60.23
N THR A 373 -75.47 21.55 60.49
CA THR A 373 -74.25 20.87 60.96
C THR A 373 -73.42 20.26 59.85
N GLU A 374 -73.93 20.26 58.61
CA GLU A 374 -73.22 19.68 57.47
C GLU A 374 -71.95 20.48 57.15
N PRO A 375 -70.83 19.80 56.84
CA PRO A 375 -69.58 20.46 56.52
C PRO A 375 -69.59 20.99 55.08
N LEU A 376 -69.07 22.20 54.88
CA LEU A 376 -68.81 22.78 53.56
C LEU A 376 -67.41 23.43 53.48
N PRO A 377 -66.89 23.65 52.26
CA PRO A 377 -65.66 24.43 52.08
C PRO A 377 -65.85 25.86 52.60
N LEU A 378 -64.80 26.42 53.20
CA LEU A 378 -64.80 27.79 53.69
C LEU A 378 -65.03 28.81 52.54
N LEU A 379 -65.82 29.85 52.81
CA LEU A 379 -66.26 30.89 51.88
C LEU A 379 -67.06 30.33 50.69
N THR A 380 -67.91 29.32 50.93
CA THR A 380 -68.85 28.83 49.90
C THR A 380 -70.05 29.75 49.77
N LEU A 381 -70.60 30.26 50.88
CA LEU A 381 -71.68 31.26 50.86
C LEU A 381 -71.06 32.66 50.91
N GLN A 382 -70.54 33.11 49.76
CA GLN A 382 -69.99 34.45 49.65
C GLN A 382 -71.11 35.49 49.59
N PRO A 383 -71.01 36.56 50.38
CA PRO A 383 -71.85 37.72 50.15
C PRO A 383 -71.44 38.38 48.83
N LEU A 384 -72.37 38.49 47.87
CA LEU A 384 -72.18 39.20 46.59
C LEU A 384 -72.14 40.73 46.78
#